data_AF-A0A2P5WTE9-F1
#
_entry.id   AF-A0A2P5WTE9-F1
#
_cell.length_a   1.000
_cell.length_b   1.000
_cell.length_c   1.000
_cell.angle_alpha   90.00
_cell.angle_beta   90.00
_cell.angle_gamma   90.00
#
_symmetry.space_group_name_H-M   'P 1'
#
loop_
_entity.id
_entity.type
_entity.pdbx_description
1 polymer ?
#
loop_
_entity_poly.entity_id
_entity_poly.type
_entity_poly.pdbx_seq_one_letter_code
_entity_poly.pdbx_strand_id
1 'polypeptide(L)'
;MEDGFKQLSLQDKEEVKLEIATLLSLWRPLQGARIKQIGDGSLYLIQCYHLVDLKKIISKGPWSFNKCLLLTHKLKKGQSPTGVKLFFANFYV
;
A
#
# COMPACT_ATOMS: atom_id res chain seq x y z
N MET A 1 -10.82 -25.58 -14.69
CA MET A 1 -11.21 -24.74 -13.55
C MET A 1 -10.45 -23.46 -13.73
N GLU A 2 -11.14 -22.42 -14.16
CA GLU A 2 -10.57 -21.18 -14.68
C GLU A 2 -9.96 -20.36 -13.55
N ASP A 3 -8.64 -20.39 -13.38
CA ASP A 3 -7.94 -19.32 -12.68
C ASP A 3 -7.62 -18.23 -13.70
N GLY A 4 -8.63 -17.41 -13.96
CA GLY A 4 -8.50 -16.14 -14.65
C GLY A 4 -7.67 -15.17 -13.82
N PHE A 5 -6.36 -15.39 -13.78
CA PHE A 5 -5.39 -14.34 -13.48
C PHE A 5 -5.46 -13.34 -14.62
N LYS A 6 -6.43 -12.42 -14.54
CA LYS A 6 -6.54 -11.30 -15.45
C LYS A 6 -5.18 -10.61 -15.49
N GLN A 7 -4.56 -10.60 -16.67
CA GLN A 7 -3.61 -9.56 -17.02
C GLN A 7 -4.29 -8.23 -16.69
N LEU A 8 -3.84 -7.56 -15.62
CA LEU A 8 -4.24 -6.17 -15.35
C LEU A 8 -3.99 -5.40 -16.65
N SER A 9 -5.04 -4.79 -17.20
CA SER A 9 -4.93 -4.07 -18.45
C SER A 9 -3.92 -2.92 -18.29
N LEU A 10 -3.32 -2.45 -19.39
CA LEU A 10 -2.39 -1.32 -19.33
C LEU A 10 -3.05 -0.07 -18.72
N GLN A 11 -4.36 0.09 -18.94
CA GLN A 11 -5.16 1.16 -18.36
C GLN A 11 -5.24 1.03 -16.83
N ASP A 12 -5.50 -0.18 -16.30
CA ASP A 12 -5.53 -0.43 -14.86
C ASP A 12 -4.17 -0.15 -14.21
N LYS A 13 -3.08 -0.42 -14.93
CA LYS A 13 -1.72 -0.14 -14.45
C LYS A 13 -1.41 1.35 -14.35
N GLU A 14 -1.93 2.19 -15.26
CA GLU A 14 -1.75 3.64 -15.21
C GLU A 14 -2.62 4.30 -14.13
N GLU A 15 -3.83 3.81 -13.91
CA GLU A 15 -4.69 4.26 -12.82
C GLU A 15 -4.00 4.01 -11.46
N VAL A 16 -3.52 2.78 -11.23
CA VAL A 16 -2.78 2.42 -10.01
C VAL A 16 -1.53 3.29 -9.81
N LYS A 17 -0.82 3.65 -10.88
CA LYS A 17 0.33 4.57 -10.79
C LYS A 17 -0.08 5.95 -10.31
N LEU A 18 -1.20 6.48 -10.82
CA LEU A 18 -1.72 7.79 -10.41
C LEU A 18 -2.18 7.78 -8.95
N GLU A 19 -2.82 6.70 -8.51
CA GLU A 19 -3.21 6.50 -7.11
C GLU A 19 -2.00 6.50 -6.18
N ILE A 20 -0.95 5.75 -6.55
CA ILE A 20 0.34 5.72 -5.83
C ILE A 20 0.96 7.11 -5.77
N ALA A 21 1.00 7.85 -6.87
CA ALA A 21 1.53 9.20 -6.91
C ALA A 21 0.75 10.14 -5.97
N THR A 22 -0.57 9.99 -5.93
CA THR A 22 -1.45 10.76 -5.04
C THR A 22 -1.23 10.41 -3.57
N LEU A 23 -1.08 9.13 -3.23
CA LEU A 23 -0.74 8.72 -1.86
C LEU A 23 0.61 9.28 -1.40
N LEU A 24 1.62 9.26 -2.27
CA LEU A 24 2.93 9.85 -1.97
C LEU A 24 2.84 11.37 -1.76
N SER A 25 2.03 12.07 -2.56
CA SER A 25 1.84 13.51 -2.43
C SER A 25 1.06 13.89 -1.16
N LEU A 26 0.13 13.04 -0.72
CA LEU A 26 -0.62 13.21 0.54
C LEU A 26 0.27 12.95 1.76
N TRP A 27 1.07 11.89 1.73
CA TRP A 27 1.95 11.54 2.85
C TRP A 27 3.12 12.52 3.01
N ARG A 28 3.58 13.13 1.92
CA ARG A 28 4.73 14.07 1.89
C ARG A 28 5.91 13.53 2.72
N PRO A 29 6.49 12.38 2.34
CA PRO A 29 7.67 11.83 3.01
C PRO A 29 8.87 12.77 2.82
N LEU A 30 9.65 13.01 3.87
CA LEU A 30 10.82 13.88 3.88
C LEU A 30 11.90 13.42 2.90
N GLN A 31 12.17 12.11 2.85
CA GLN A 31 13.19 11.53 1.97
C GLN A 31 12.60 10.67 0.84
N GLY A 32 11.33 10.88 0.53
CA GLY A 32 10.62 10.03 -0.41
C GLY A 32 10.22 8.67 0.19
N ALA A 33 9.39 7.95 -0.57
CA ALA A 33 9.08 6.56 -0.32
C ALA A 33 8.94 5.86 -1.67
N ARG A 34 9.26 4.57 -1.70
CA ARG A 34 9.07 3.73 -2.89
C ARG A 34 7.91 2.79 -2.64
N ILE A 35 6.97 2.73 -3.59
CA ILE A 35 5.87 1.76 -3.55
C ILE A 35 6.10 0.75 -4.67
N LYS A 36 6.04 -0.54 -4.34
CA LYS A 36 6.18 -1.64 -5.29
C LYS A 36 5.05 -2.65 -5.08
N GLN A 37 4.37 -3.03 -6.16
CA GLN A 37 3.43 -4.13 -6.13
C GLN A 37 4.16 -5.45 -5.91
N ILE A 38 3.65 -6.30 -5.02
CA ILE A 38 4.24 -7.60 -4.67
C ILE A 38 3.18 -8.70 -4.70
N GLY A 39 3.59 -9.94 -5.04
CA GLY A 39 2.66 -11.04 -5.27
C GLY A 39 1.77 -10.81 -6.48
N ASP A 40 0.60 -11.44 -6.49
CA ASP A 40 -0.25 -11.53 -7.68
C ASP A 40 -1.45 -10.54 -7.67
N GLY A 41 -1.40 -9.44 -6.90
CA GLY A 41 -2.58 -8.58 -6.77
C GLY A 41 -2.39 -7.26 -6.00
N SER A 42 -3.42 -6.87 -5.25
CA SER A 42 -3.61 -5.59 -4.53
C SER A 42 -2.68 -5.36 -3.33
N LEU A 43 -1.57 -6.09 -3.25
CA LEU A 43 -0.58 -5.97 -2.19
C LEU A 43 0.58 -5.09 -2.64
N TYR A 44 0.88 -4.07 -1.84
CA TYR A 44 1.94 -3.10 -2.13
C TYR A 44 2.90 -3.01 -0.96
N LEU A 45 4.19 -3.04 -1.27
CA LEU A 45 5.27 -2.78 -0.33
C LEU A 45 5.66 -1.31 -0.39
N ILE A 46 5.53 -0.63 0.75
CA ILE A 46 5.95 0.77 0.91
C ILE A 46 7.29 0.78 1.65
N GLN A 47 8.35 1.16 0.95
CA GLN A 47 9.67 1.35 1.52
C GLN A 47 9.87 2.83 1.85
N CYS A 48 9.93 3.15 3.14
CA CYS A 48 10.31 4.46 3.63
C CYS A 48 11.80 4.48 3.94
N TYR A 49 12.51 5.53 3.53
CA TYR A 49 13.95 5.66 3.79
C TYR A 49 14.26 6.31 5.14
N HIS A 50 13.25 6.89 5.80
CA HIS A 50 13.39 7.51 7.11
C HIS A 50 12.31 7.05 8.09
N LEU A 51 12.69 6.83 9.35
CA LEU A 51 11.77 6.32 10.38
C LEU A 51 10.62 7.30 10.67
N VAL A 52 10.87 8.61 10.53
CA VAL A 52 9.84 9.65 10.72
C VAL A 52 8.75 9.53 9.66
N ASP A 53 9.11 9.26 8.41
CA ASP A 53 8.15 9.06 7.32
C ASP A 53 7.29 7.82 7.57
N LEU A 54 7.92 6.72 7.99
CA LEU A 54 7.20 5.51 8.37
C LEU A 54 6.22 5.75 9.51
N LYS A 55 6.65 6.45 10.56
CA LYS A 55 5.77 6.80 11.69
C LYS A 55 4.60 7.67 11.23
N LYS A 56 4.84 8.67 10.39
CA LYS A 56 3.80 9.56 9.85
C LYS A 56 2.76 8.81 9.01
N ILE A 57 3.21 7.88 8.17
CA ILE A 57 2.34 7.06 7.32
C ILE A 57 1.50 6.10 8.16
N ILE A 58 2.09 5.43 9.15
CA ILE A 58 1.38 4.43 9.98
C ILE A 58 0.45 5.08 11.01
N SER A 59 0.90 6.17 11.66
CA SER A 59 0.19 6.80 12.78
C SER A 59 -1.15 7.44 12.40
N LYS A 60 -1.32 7.80 11.13
CA LYS A 60 -2.52 8.48 10.62
C LYS A 60 -3.53 7.52 9.99
N GLY A 61 -3.30 6.21 10.06
CA GLY A 61 -4.21 5.20 9.53
C GLY A 61 -5.41 4.89 10.44
N PRO A 62 -6.45 4.22 9.92
CA PRO A 62 -6.55 3.70 8.56
C PRO A 62 -6.85 4.79 7.52
N TRP A 63 -6.31 4.64 6.31
CA TRP A 63 -6.47 5.64 5.25
C TRP A 63 -7.59 5.26 4.30
N SER A 64 -8.59 6.12 4.14
CA SER A 64 -9.55 6.01 3.04
C SER A 64 -8.99 6.75 1.82
N PHE A 65 -8.87 6.06 0.69
CA PHE A 65 -8.45 6.64 -0.58
C PHE A 65 -9.28 6.07 -1.72
N ASN A 66 -9.82 6.93 -2.58
CA ASN A 66 -10.67 6.53 -3.72
C ASN A 66 -11.79 5.53 -3.36
N LYS A 67 -12.53 5.78 -2.27
CA LYS A 67 -13.57 4.88 -1.72
C LYS A 67 -13.09 3.49 -1.28
N CYS A 68 -11.77 3.25 -1.28
CA CYS A 68 -11.12 2.05 -0.78
C CYS A 68 -10.45 2.33 0.57
N LEU A 69 -10.39 1.30 1.42
CA LEU A 69 -9.65 1.35 2.69
C LEU A 69 -8.25 0.78 2.49
N LEU A 70 -7.22 1.56 2.80
CA LEU A 70 -5.84 1.10 2.79
C LEU A 70 -5.50 0.48 4.15
N LEU A 71 -5.38 -0.84 4.16
CA LEU A 71 -4.86 -1.61 5.29
C LEU A 71 -3.34 -1.58 5.25
N THR A 72 -2.72 -1.16 6.35
CA THR A 72 -1.26 -1.06 6.44
C THR A 72 -0.74 -1.90 7.60
N HIS A 73 0.42 -2.52 7.40
CA HIS A 73 1.11 -3.30 8.43
C HIS A 73 2.60 -2.98 8.44
N LYS A 74 3.15 -2.71 9.63
CA LYS A 74 4.59 -2.53 9.78
C LYS A 74 5.28 -3.89 9.79
N LEU A 75 6.05 -4.17 8.73
CA LEU A 75 6.84 -5.39 8.66
C LEU A 75 7.87 -5.48 9.79
N LYS A 76 7.94 -6.66 10.42
CA LYS A 76 8.99 -7.02 11.37
C LYS A 76 10.23 -7.55 10.62
N LYS A 77 11.40 -7.50 11.26
CA LYS A 77 12.63 -8.07 10.69
C LYS A 77 12.41 -9.56 10.40
N GLY A 78 12.72 -9.99 9.17
CA GLY A 78 12.54 -11.38 8.72
C GLY A 78 11.10 -11.77 8.39
N GLN A 79 10.12 -10.87 8.53
CA GLN A 79 8.74 -11.15 8.15
C GLN A 79 8.58 -11.12 6.62
N SER A 80 7.99 -12.16 6.04
CA SER A 80 7.65 -12.16 4.62
C SER A 80 6.54 -11.14 4.34
N PRO A 81 6.73 -10.21 3.39
CA PRO A 81 5.71 -9.24 2.99
C PRO A 81 4.42 -9.89 2.47
N THR A 82 4.53 -10.99 1.73
CA THR A 82 3.39 -11.71 1.14
C THR A 82 2.66 -12.61 2.15
N GLY A 83 3.27 -12.89 3.30
CA GLY A 83 2.66 -13.69 4.38
C GLY A 83 1.82 -12.88 5.36
N VAL A 84 1.72 -11.56 5.17
CA VAL A 84 0.95 -10.68 6.06
C VAL A 84 -0.53 -10.74 5.71
N LYS A 85 -1.38 -11.06 6.70
CA LYS A 85 -2.83 -11.02 6.57
C LYS A 85 -3.36 -9.61 6.86
N LEU A 86 -3.86 -8.92 5.82
CA LEU A 86 -4.49 -7.60 5.91
C LEU A 86 -6.01 -7.74 5.79
N PHE A 87 -6.69 -8.19 6.87
CA PHE A 87 -8.14 -8.42 6.85
C PHE A 87 -8.94 -7.54 7.81
N PHE A 88 -8.27 -6.91 8.77
CA PHE A 88 -8.92 -6.14 9.83
C PHE A 88 -8.32 -4.73 9.91
N ALA A 89 -9.17 -3.74 10.15
CA ALA A 89 -8.78 -2.39 10.54
C ALA A 89 -9.65 -1.92 11.70
N ASN A 90 -9.03 -1.17 12.61
CA ASN A 90 -9.75 -0.42 13.63
C ASN A 90 -10.02 0.98 13.05
N PHE A 91 -11.28 1.37 12.98
CA PHE A 91 -11.71 2.71 12.59
C PHE A 91 -12.87 3.16 13.47
N TYR A 92 -13.10 4.48 13.52
CA TYR A 92 -14.25 5.07 14.19
C TYR A 92 -15.40 5.21 13.18
N VAL A 93 -16.62 4.90 13.61
CA VAL A 93 -17.88 5.09 12.85
C VAL A 93 -18.58 6.34 13.37
#